data_AF-A0A952HKQ0-F1
#
_entry.id   AF-A0A952HKQ0-F1
#
_cell.length_a   1.000
_cell.length_b   1.000
_cell.length_c   1.000
_cell.angle_alpha   90.00
_cell.angle_beta   90.00
_cell.angle_gamma   90.00
#
_symmetry.space_group_name_H-M   'P 1'
#
loop_
_entity.id
_entity.type
_entity.pdbx_description
1 polymer ?
#
loop_
_entity_poly.entity_id
_entity_poly.type
_entity_poly.pdbx_seq_one_letter_code
_entity_poly.pdbx_strand_id
1 'polypeptide(L)'
;MPYSNTPFHPEKSYVNQIDIELTQANENFTILAKAFKNGDPSTGIVNYATISDTSSYATVAGALVNSNSNNSAIATILNSPLVIPYSQLIISNTQPSSPAIYTSWYNTDTNVLSYYDGQNWNKVDWTVWVQSDLWYQLGKLRINNGHLEVSNDGKNWFQVFPAMGRFVEVVADDNNSNDDFKKVYLAVGQGLILRGKNIARAVAVEPCMWKGSYYHTYAGEYWFGIYPSNTLIFDGVGAFNGGNRNTSKNFVPIQEQANEQNNWASFTIRVVNKKMITTSVGEGSGGGYASACVGYGSFPSNGYFLGKFTYEGKLVNVDYLSITREL
;
A
#
# COMPACT_ATOMS: atom_id res chain seq x y z
N MET A 1 -9.90 -45.67 -5.14
CA MET A 1 -11.04 -45.32 -6.02
C MET A 1 -10.54 -44.26 -6.98
N PRO A 2 -10.89 -44.30 -8.27
CA PRO A 2 -10.46 -43.28 -9.23
C PRO A 2 -11.16 -41.95 -8.94
N TYR A 3 -10.40 -40.85 -8.99
CA TYR A 3 -10.89 -39.47 -8.85
C TYR A 3 -11.61 -39.04 -10.14
N SER A 4 -12.78 -38.40 -10.01
CA SER A 4 -13.53 -37.84 -11.14
C SER A 4 -13.32 -36.33 -11.25
N ASN A 5 -12.72 -35.88 -12.35
CA ASN A 5 -12.42 -34.47 -12.61
C ASN A 5 -13.67 -33.61 -12.88
N THR A 6 -14.81 -34.25 -13.18
CA THR A 6 -16.09 -33.58 -13.45
C THR A 6 -17.21 -34.30 -12.70
N PRO A 7 -17.42 -34.01 -11.41
CA PRO A 7 -18.46 -34.66 -10.61
C PRO A 7 -19.88 -34.22 -10.98
N PHE A 8 -20.00 -33.17 -11.79
CA PHE A 8 -21.27 -32.62 -12.24
C PHE A 8 -21.32 -32.69 -13.77
N HIS A 9 -22.35 -33.36 -14.31
CA HIS A 9 -22.57 -33.51 -15.75
C HIS A 9 -23.89 -32.82 -16.12
N PRO A 10 -23.89 -31.48 -16.29
CA PRO A 10 -25.13 -30.68 -16.35
C PRO A 10 -25.83 -30.72 -17.72
N GLU A 11 -25.31 -31.47 -18.70
CA GLU A 11 -25.76 -31.31 -20.10
C GLU A 11 -27.12 -31.98 -20.40
N LYS A 12 -27.57 -32.94 -19.57
CA LYS A 12 -28.94 -33.49 -19.60
C LYS A 12 -29.37 -33.95 -18.21
N SER A 13 -30.62 -33.69 -17.82
CA SER A 13 -31.16 -34.21 -16.57
C SER A 13 -31.38 -35.73 -16.63
N TYR A 14 -31.14 -36.40 -15.50
CA TYR A 14 -31.34 -37.84 -15.35
C TYR A 14 -32.02 -38.18 -14.02
N VAL A 15 -32.59 -39.39 -13.94
CA VAL A 15 -33.34 -39.84 -12.76
C VAL A 15 -32.42 -39.86 -11.54
N ASN A 16 -32.87 -39.30 -10.42
CA ASN A 16 -32.12 -39.15 -9.16
C ASN A 16 -30.82 -38.36 -9.27
N GLN A 17 -30.73 -37.44 -10.24
CA GLN A 17 -29.55 -36.61 -10.48
C GLN A 17 -29.02 -35.93 -9.21
N ILE A 18 -29.88 -35.32 -8.39
CA ILE A 18 -29.45 -34.63 -7.16
C ILE A 18 -28.77 -35.60 -6.19
N ASP A 19 -29.36 -36.76 -5.94
CA ASP A 19 -28.83 -37.74 -4.98
C ASP A 19 -27.52 -38.38 -5.49
N ILE A 20 -27.42 -38.58 -6.80
CA ILE A 20 -26.23 -39.17 -7.45
C ILE A 20 -25.07 -38.17 -7.43
N GLU A 21 -25.28 -36.92 -7.86
CA GLU A 21 -24.24 -35.89 -7.89
C GLU A 21 -23.79 -35.48 -6.48
N LEU A 22 -24.71 -35.45 -5.52
CA LEU A 22 -24.38 -35.16 -4.12
C LEU A 22 -23.56 -36.28 -3.48
N THR A 23 -23.93 -37.54 -3.71
CA THR A 23 -23.15 -38.70 -3.26
C THR A 23 -21.73 -38.64 -3.85
N GLN A 24 -21.61 -38.37 -5.14
CA GLN A 24 -20.33 -38.33 -5.83
C GLN A 24 -19.44 -37.15 -5.37
N ALA A 25 -20.04 -36.00 -5.05
CA ALA A 25 -19.33 -34.87 -4.44
C ALA A 25 -18.80 -35.22 -3.03
N ASN A 26 -19.61 -35.87 -2.20
CA ASN A 26 -19.23 -36.28 -0.84
C ASN A 26 -18.11 -37.33 -0.84
N GLU A 27 -18.14 -38.27 -1.79
CA GLU A 27 -17.07 -39.24 -1.99
C GLU A 27 -15.75 -38.54 -2.38
N ASN A 28 -15.81 -37.57 -3.30
CA ASN A 28 -14.65 -36.76 -3.68
C ASN A 28 -14.06 -35.99 -2.48
N PHE A 29 -14.89 -35.36 -1.64
CA PHE A 29 -14.42 -34.69 -0.41
C PHE A 29 -13.78 -35.67 0.58
N THR A 30 -14.34 -36.88 0.70
CA THR A 30 -13.79 -37.91 1.59
C THR A 30 -12.42 -38.42 1.09
N ILE A 31 -12.26 -38.58 -0.22
CA ILE A 31 -10.99 -38.97 -0.85
C ILE A 31 -9.94 -37.88 -0.63
N LEU A 32 -10.30 -36.61 -0.82
CA LEU A 32 -9.43 -35.45 -0.52
C LEU A 32 -9.04 -35.40 0.95
N ALA A 33 -9.98 -35.55 1.89
CA ALA A 33 -9.70 -35.56 3.32
C ALA A 33 -8.74 -36.68 3.75
N LYS A 34 -8.84 -37.87 3.13
CA LYS A 34 -7.90 -38.97 3.35
C LYS A 34 -6.51 -38.68 2.77
N ALA A 35 -6.44 -37.97 1.63
CA ALA A 35 -5.20 -37.49 1.04
C ALA A 35 -4.43 -36.56 1.99
N PHE A 36 -5.14 -35.67 2.71
CA PHE A 36 -4.55 -34.76 3.72
C PHE A 36 -4.00 -35.47 4.96
N LYS A 37 -4.50 -36.66 5.29
CA LYS A 37 -4.16 -37.35 6.54
C LYS A 37 -2.94 -38.26 6.42
N ASN A 38 -2.77 -39.00 5.33
CA ASN A 38 -1.81 -40.13 5.27
C ASN A 38 -0.96 -40.27 3.98
N GLY A 39 -1.11 -39.42 2.97
CA GLY A 39 -0.34 -39.49 1.72
C GLY A 39 -0.81 -40.54 0.69
N ASP A 40 -0.61 -40.19 -0.59
CA ASP A 40 -0.99 -40.85 -1.86
C ASP A 40 -2.52 -41.04 -2.07
N PRO A 41 -3.26 -40.08 -2.67
CA PRO A 41 -4.68 -40.26 -3.04
C PRO A 41 -4.89 -41.05 -4.33
N SER A 42 -3.91 -41.91 -4.63
CA SER A 42 -3.52 -42.61 -5.84
C SER A 42 -2.42 -41.99 -6.70
N THR A 43 -2.01 -40.70 -6.63
CA THR A 43 -0.97 -40.15 -5.73
C THR A 43 -0.82 -38.62 -5.80
N GLY A 44 -1.92 -37.87 -5.91
CA GLY A 44 -2.00 -36.43 -5.58
C GLY A 44 -1.67 -36.06 -4.11
N ILE A 45 -0.50 -36.47 -3.61
CA ILE A 45 -0.14 -36.46 -2.18
C ILE A 45 -0.20 -35.02 -1.61
N VAL A 46 -0.93 -34.86 -0.49
CA VAL A 46 -0.71 -33.73 0.43
C VAL A 46 0.18 -34.22 1.56
N ASN A 47 1.49 -34.09 1.34
CA ASN A 47 2.49 -34.10 2.39
C ASN A 47 2.88 -32.63 2.61
N TYR A 48 2.19 -31.95 3.51
CA TYR A 48 2.71 -30.85 4.33
C TYR A 48 1.73 -30.56 5.47
N ALA A 49 1.71 -31.47 6.44
CA ALA A 49 1.46 -31.10 7.83
C ALA A 49 2.05 -32.16 8.77
N THR A 50 3.21 -32.74 8.43
CA THR A 50 4.00 -33.47 9.42
C THR A 50 4.65 -32.43 10.32
N ILE A 51 3.89 -32.02 11.33
CA ILE A 51 4.41 -31.50 12.59
C ILE A 51 5.04 -32.73 13.26
N SER A 52 6.30 -33.01 12.93
CA SER A 52 7.12 -33.89 13.77
C SER A 52 7.53 -33.07 14.98
N ASP A 53 6.93 -33.44 16.09
CA ASP A 53 7.12 -32.93 17.43
C ASP A 53 8.58 -33.16 17.88
N THR A 54 9.48 -32.28 17.45
CA THR A 54 10.82 -32.05 18.05
C THR A 54 11.33 -30.68 17.60
N SER A 55 10.97 -29.66 18.38
CA SER A 55 11.77 -28.44 18.64
C SER A 55 12.33 -27.66 17.43
N SER A 56 11.50 -26.90 16.71
CA SER A 56 12.02 -25.79 15.90
C SER A 56 10.92 -24.84 15.37
N TYR A 57 10.07 -24.26 16.20
CA TYR A 57 9.26 -23.10 15.80
C TYR A 57 9.69 -21.86 16.57
N ALA A 58 9.89 -20.75 15.86
CA ALA A 58 10.17 -19.44 16.44
C ALA A 58 9.03 -18.48 16.11
N THR A 59 8.64 -17.66 17.09
CA THR A 59 7.70 -16.56 16.86
C THR A 59 8.51 -15.36 16.39
N VAL A 60 8.36 -14.98 15.12
CA VAL A 60 9.00 -13.80 14.55
C VAL A 60 7.92 -12.79 14.21
N ALA A 61 7.91 -11.66 14.92
CA ALA A 61 6.94 -10.58 14.73
C ALA A 61 5.46 -11.04 14.73
N GLY A 62 5.13 -12.00 15.60
CA GLY A 62 3.77 -12.52 15.76
C GLY A 62 3.36 -13.64 14.79
N ALA A 63 4.23 -14.03 13.84
CA ALA A 63 4.03 -15.20 13.00
C ALA A 63 4.83 -16.40 13.51
N LEU A 64 4.21 -17.59 13.49
CA LEU A 64 4.86 -18.88 13.76
C LEU A 64 5.66 -19.31 12.52
N VAL A 65 6.98 -19.46 12.66
CA VAL A 65 7.86 -19.86 11.57
C VAL A 65 8.58 -21.16 11.92
N ASN A 66 8.62 -22.10 10.97
CA ASN A 66 9.37 -23.35 11.08
C ASN A 66 10.87 -23.08 10.89
N SER A 67 11.66 -23.22 11.95
CA SER A 67 13.12 -23.01 11.94
C SER A 67 13.94 -24.12 11.27
N ASN A 68 13.28 -25.18 10.76
CA ASN A 68 13.91 -26.14 9.83
C ASN A 68 13.68 -25.77 8.36
N SER A 69 12.94 -24.70 8.05
CA SER A 69 12.89 -24.19 6.69
C SER A 69 14.24 -23.54 6.37
N ASN A 70 14.88 -24.00 5.29
CA ASN A 70 16.12 -23.43 4.75
C ASN A 70 16.14 -21.91 4.97
N ASN A 71 17.24 -21.38 5.52
CA ASN A 71 17.45 -19.97 5.91
C ASN A 71 16.78 -18.93 4.97
N SER A 72 16.65 -19.25 3.69
CA SER A 72 15.91 -18.53 2.66
C SER A 72 14.47 -18.15 3.04
N ALA A 73 13.62 -19.06 3.51
CA ALA A 73 12.20 -18.75 3.75
C ALA A 73 11.98 -17.86 5.00
N ILE A 74 12.78 -18.08 6.04
CA ILE A 74 12.80 -17.26 7.27
C ILE A 74 13.35 -15.86 6.94
N ALA A 75 14.41 -15.79 6.12
CA ALA A 75 14.93 -14.53 5.60
C ALA A 75 13.90 -13.80 4.72
N THR A 76 13.10 -14.50 3.91
CA THR A 76 12.03 -13.88 3.10
C THR A 76 10.91 -13.29 3.97
N ILE A 77 10.53 -13.96 5.07
CA ILE A 77 9.52 -13.44 6.00
C ILE A 77 10.08 -12.25 6.79
N LEU A 78 11.30 -12.34 7.33
CA LEU A 78 11.95 -11.26 8.09
C LEU A 78 12.25 -10.01 7.24
N ASN A 79 12.46 -10.20 5.93
CA ASN A 79 12.65 -9.12 4.97
C ASN A 79 11.33 -8.67 4.33
N SER A 80 10.15 -9.04 4.82
CA SER A 80 8.93 -8.43 4.30
C SER A 80 8.72 -7.05 4.93
N PRO A 81 8.42 -6.01 4.13
CA PRO A 81 8.20 -4.67 4.67
C PRO A 81 6.92 -4.58 5.52
N LEU A 82 6.05 -5.61 5.51
CA LEU A 82 4.75 -5.63 6.21
C LEU A 82 4.80 -6.19 7.64
N VAL A 83 5.96 -6.66 8.07
CA VAL A 83 6.18 -7.37 9.34
C VAL A 83 6.15 -6.41 10.53
N ILE A 84 6.76 -5.25 10.36
CA ILE A 84 6.78 -4.21 11.38
C ILE A 84 5.45 -3.43 11.31
N PRO A 85 4.66 -3.31 12.39
CA PRO A 85 3.36 -2.63 12.32
C PRO A 85 3.47 -1.15 11.97
N TYR A 86 4.44 -0.46 12.56
CA TYR A 86 4.68 0.97 12.40
C TYR A 86 6.18 1.27 12.47
N SER A 87 6.63 2.22 11.66
CA SER A 87 8.03 2.62 11.58
C SER A 87 8.13 4.11 11.24
N GLN A 88 8.94 4.82 12.02
CA GLN A 88 9.46 6.11 11.61
C GLN A 88 10.66 5.88 10.72
N LEU A 89 10.60 6.31 9.46
CA LEU A 89 11.72 6.22 8.53
C LEU A 89 12.54 7.50 8.56
N ILE A 90 13.80 7.36 8.97
CA ILE A 90 14.81 8.41 8.94
C ILE A 90 15.69 8.18 7.70
N ILE A 91 15.84 9.21 6.87
CA ILE A 91 16.73 9.20 5.69
C ILE A 91 17.84 10.22 5.96
N SER A 92 19.05 9.73 6.18
CA SER A 92 20.18 10.51 6.71
C SER A 92 21.48 9.75 6.49
N ASN A 93 22.62 10.44 6.39
CA ASN A 93 23.94 9.79 6.41
C ASN A 93 24.41 9.39 7.82
N THR A 94 23.83 10.00 8.86
CA THR A 94 24.19 9.78 10.27
C THR A 94 23.16 8.88 10.94
N GLN A 95 23.65 7.86 11.64
CA GLN A 95 22.82 6.93 12.41
C GLN A 95 22.08 7.67 13.55
N PRO A 96 20.77 7.42 13.77
CA PRO A 96 20.05 7.98 14.90
C PRO A 96 20.62 7.50 16.24
N SER A 97 20.77 8.43 17.20
CA SER A 97 21.38 8.15 18.52
C SER A 97 20.39 7.60 19.55
N SER A 98 19.11 7.95 19.45
CA SER A 98 18.06 7.51 20.38
C SER A 98 16.78 7.09 19.63
N PRO A 99 16.84 6.07 18.76
CA PRO A 99 15.67 5.59 18.03
C PRO A 99 14.64 4.91 18.95
N ALA A 100 13.36 5.01 18.59
CA ALA A 100 12.34 4.14 19.18
C ALA A 100 12.44 2.73 18.58
N ILE A 101 11.89 1.73 19.26
CA ILE A 101 11.76 0.38 18.68
C ILE A 101 11.03 0.49 17.33
N TYR A 102 11.54 -0.26 16.34
CA TYR A 102 11.09 -0.28 14.96
C TYR A 102 11.29 0.99 14.13
N THR A 103 11.96 2.02 14.65
CA THR A 103 12.48 3.09 13.79
C THR A 103 13.35 2.47 12.70
N SER A 104 13.12 2.87 11.45
CA SER A 104 13.95 2.50 10.32
C SER A 104 14.85 3.65 9.90
N TRP A 105 16.03 3.31 9.40
CA TRP A 105 17.03 4.26 8.95
C TRP A 105 17.58 3.82 7.60
N TYR A 106 17.48 4.69 6.61
CA TYR A 106 18.18 4.55 5.34
C TYR A 106 19.42 5.43 5.38
N ASN A 107 20.59 4.80 5.32
CA ASN A 107 21.87 5.50 5.24
C ASN A 107 22.14 5.95 3.79
N THR A 108 22.18 7.26 3.56
CA THR A 108 22.38 7.84 2.23
C THR A 108 23.80 7.67 1.68
N ASP A 109 24.80 7.43 2.52
CA ASP A 109 26.19 7.24 2.08
C ASP A 109 26.46 5.79 1.67
N THR A 110 25.76 4.84 2.29
CA THR A 110 26.00 3.40 2.09
C THR A 110 24.86 2.65 1.40
N ASN A 111 23.71 3.31 1.17
CA ASN A 111 22.50 2.72 0.59
C ASN A 111 21.93 1.53 1.39
N VAL A 112 22.17 1.51 2.70
CA VAL A 112 21.71 0.45 3.60
C VAL A 112 20.44 0.90 4.32
N LEU A 113 19.38 0.09 4.22
CA LEU A 113 18.21 0.19 5.08
C LEU A 113 18.40 -0.69 6.31
N SER A 114 18.10 -0.16 7.49
CA SER A 114 18.11 -0.91 8.75
C SER A 114 16.89 -0.57 9.61
N TYR A 115 16.52 -1.42 10.56
CA TYR A 115 15.56 -1.10 11.61
C TYR A 115 16.14 -1.36 12.99
N TYR A 116 15.68 -0.60 13.99
CA TYR A 116 16.07 -0.77 15.38
C TYR A 116 15.16 -1.76 16.10
N ASP A 117 15.71 -2.77 16.76
CA ASP A 117 14.92 -3.78 17.52
C ASP A 117 14.74 -3.44 19.01
N GLY A 118 15.23 -2.27 19.45
CA GLY A 118 15.30 -1.88 20.86
C GLY A 118 16.69 -2.04 21.48
N GLN A 119 17.62 -2.69 20.77
CA GLN A 119 19.01 -2.87 21.20
C GLN A 119 20.00 -2.62 20.06
N ASN A 120 19.74 -3.19 18.88
CA ASN A 120 20.62 -3.20 17.72
C ASN A 120 19.93 -2.69 16.45
N TRP A 121 20.76 -2.19 15.52
CA TRP A 121 20.34 -1.91 14.15
C TRP A 121 20.50 -3.17 13.29
N ASN A 122 19.38 -3.69 12.80
CA ASN A 122 19.33 -4.86 11.95
C ASN A 122 19.23 -4.42 10.50
N LYS A 123 20.19 -4.86 9.67
CA LYS A 123 20.17 -4.58 8.23
C LYS A 123 19.03 -5.30 7.55
N VAL A 124 18.47 -4.64 6.55
CA VAL A 124 17.37 -5.17 5.75
C VAL A 124 17.78 -5.22 4.29
N ASP A 125 17.63 -6.39 3.68
CA ASP A 125 17.84 -6.55 2.24
C ASP A 125 16.58 -6.13 1.48
N TRP A 126 16.46 -4.82 1.28
CA TRP A 126 15.32 -4.22 0.59
C TRP A 126 15.26 -4.55 -0.89
N THR A 127 16.38 -4.96 -1.48
CA THR A 127 16.46 -5.21 -2.93
C THR A 127 15.62 -6.43 -3.31
N VAL A 128 15.55 -7.43 -2.44
CA VAL A 128 14.82 -8.69 -2.68
C VAL A 128 13.32 -8.45 -2.88
N TRP A 129 12.65 -7.70 -1.99
CA TRP A 129 11.22 -7.48 -2.17
C TRP A 129 10.92 -6.49 -3.28
N VAL A 130 11.76 -5.48 -3.48
CA VAL A 130 11.59 -4.52 -4.57
C VAL A 130 11.69 -5.24 -5.92
N GLN A 131 12.66 -6.13 -6.09
CA GLN A 131 12.83 -6.90 -7.31
C GLN A 131 11.66 -7.88 -7.54
N SER A 132 11.04 -8.38 -6.47
CA SER A 132 9.85 -9.24 -6.57
C SER A 132 8.56 -8.47 -6.90
N ASP A 133 8.56 -7.14 -6.78
CA ASP A 133 7.38 -6.32 -6.98
C ASP A 133 7.03 -6.17 -8.47
N LEU A 134 5.72 -6.15 -8.78
CA LEU A 134 5.19 -6.00 -10.12
C LEU A 134 5.81 -4.80 -10.85
N TRP A 135 6.01 -3.67 -10.16
CA TRP A 135 6.50 -2.44 -10.80
C TRP A 135 7.96 -2.52 -11.20
N TYR A 136 8.75 -3.35 -10.53
CA TYR A 136 10.11 -3.68 -10.97
C TYR A 136 10.06 -4.54 -12.23
N GLN A 137 9.22 -5.56 -12.24
CA GLN A 137 9.04 -6.46 -13.40
C GLN A 137 8.52 -5.73 -14.65
N LEU A 138 7.71 -4.68 -14.45
CA LEU A 138 7.21 -3.81 -15.51
C LEU A 138 8.19 -2.70 -15.93
N GLY A 139 9.41 -2.67 -15.38
CA GLY A 139 10.43 -1.68 -15.72
C GLY A 139 10.12 -0.26 -15.27
N LYS A 140 9.21 -0.09 -14.29
CA LYS A 140 8.90 1.21 -13.66
C LYS A 140 9.80 1.51 -12.46
N LEU A 141 10.43 0.48 -11.91
CA LEU A 141 11.47 0.58 -10.89
C LEU A 141 12.76 -0.02 -11.41
N ARG A 142 13.88 0.47 -10.89
CA ARG A 142 15.20 -0.16 -11.08
C ARG A 142 16.09 0.08 -9.87
N ILE A 143 17.13 -0.74 -9.76
CA ILE A 143 18.23 -0.52 -8.83
C ILE A 143 19.43 -0.08 -9.66
N ASN A 144 19.88 1.15 -9.46
CA ASN A 144 20.97 1.76 -10.21
C ASN A 144 22.06 2.21 -9.22
N ASN A 145 23.27 1.66 -9.31
CA ASN A 145 24.35 1.91 -8.36
C ASN A 145 23.94 1.76 -6.87
N GLY A 146 23.07 0.80 -6.58
CA GLY A 146 22.54 0.57 -5.23
C GLY A 146 21.44 1.54 -4.80
N HIS A 147 21.01 2.47 -5.65
CA HIS A 147 19.87 3.35 -5.39
C HIS A 147 18.60 2.79 -6.02
N LEU A 148 17.49 2.85 -5.30
CA LEU A 148 16.18 2.62 -5.87
C LEU A 148 15.73 3.85 -6.67
N GLU A 149 15.33 3.63 -7.91
CA GLU A 149 14.82 4.68 -8.78
C GLU A 149 13.46 4.30 -9.36
N VAL A 150 12.62 5.30 -9.62
CA VAL A 150 11.30 5.15 -10.25
C VAL A 150 11.21 5.98 -11.53
N SER A 151 10.47 5.47 -12.51
CA SER A 151 10.11 6.22 -13.71
C SER A 151 8.72 5.84 -14.23
N ASN A 152 7.86 6.85 -14.43
CA ASN A 152 6.55 6.64 -15.07
C ASN A 152 6.60 6.75 -16.60
N ASP A 153 7.60 7.43 -17.16
CA ASP A 153 7.75 7.65 -18.60
C ASP A 153 8.90 6.82 -19.24
N GLY A 154 9.66 6.08 -18.44
CA GLY A 154 10.82 5.29 -18.85
C GLY A 154 12.05 6.12 -19.22
N LYS A 155 11.98 7.45 -19.13
CA LYS A 155 13.03 8.39 -19.55
C LYS A 155 13.63 9.13 -18.35
N ASN A 156 12.77 9.70 -17.52
CA ASN A 156 13.15 10.44 -16.32
C ASN A 156 13.10 9.50 -15.13
N TRP A 157 14.26 9.29 -14.50
CA TRP A 157 14.42 8.42 -13.35
C TRP A 157 14.70 9.25 -12.11
N PHE A 158 13.95 9.00 -11.05
CA PHE A 158 14.03 9.73 -9.79
C PHE A 158 14.44 8.78 -8.68
N GLN A 159 15.45 9.16 -7.89
CA GLN A 159 15.81 8.41 -6.70
C GLN A 159 14.68 8.45 -5.68
N VAL A 160 14.37 7.30 -5.11
CA VAL A 160 13.37 7.11 -4.05
C VAL A 160 13.93 6.14 -3.01
N PHE A 161 13.30 6.06 -1.85
CA PHE A 161 13.81 5.28 -0.74
C PHE A 161 12.89 4.09 -0.43
N PRO A 162 13.42 2.86 -0.31
CA PRO A 162 12.66 1.75 0.23
C PRO A 162 12.29 2.02 1.69
N ALA A 163 11.16 1.49 2.14
CA ALA A 163 10.69 1.68 3.50
C ALA A 163 10.33 0.34 4.16
N MET A 164 10.65 0.23 5.45
CA MET A 164 10.29 -0.89 6.30
C MET A 164 9.15 -0.47 7.22
N GLY A 165 8.09 -1.26 7.30
CA GLY A 165 6.90 -1.01 8.13
C GLY A 165 5.61 -1.07 7.33
N ARG A 166 4.58 -1.74 7.87
CA ARG A 166 3.22 -1.74 7.34
C ARG A 166 2.67 -0.33 7.29
N PHE A 167 2.92 0.46 8.32
CA PHE A 167 2.70 1.91 8.28
C PHE A 167 4.03 2.64 8.48
N VAL A 168 4.29 3.62 7.61
CA VAL A 168 5.54 4.37 7.57
C VAL A 168 5.23 5.85 7.78
N GLU A 169 5.98 6.48 8.69
CA GLU A 169 6.00 7.92 8.86
C GLU A 169 7.40 8.43 8.47
N VAL A 170 7.48 9.26 7.43
CA VAL A 170 8.77 9.77 6.93
C VAL A 170 9.19 10.97 7.78
N VAL A 171 10.35 10.88 8.42
CA VAL A 171 10.91 11.96 9.24
C VAL A 171 11.53 13.03 8.33
N ALA A 172 10.75 14.07 8.06
CA ALA A 172 11.12 15.18 7.21
C ALA A 172 10.45 16.50 7.63
N ASP A 173 11.10 17.61 7.37
CA ASP A 173 10.52 18.95 7.47
C ASP A 173 9.97 19.40 6.10
N ASP A 174 8.68 19.74 6.06
CA ASP A 174 8.00 20.18 4.84
C ASP A 174 8.30 21.65 4.52
N ASN A 175 8.89 22.39 5.45
CA ASN A 175 9.34 23.77 5.24
C ASN A 175 10.83 23.86 4.84
N ASN A 176 11.55 22.74 4.87
CA ASN A 176 12.97 22.69 4.52
C ASN A 176 13.15 22.02 3.16
N SER A 177 13.56 22.79 2.16
CA SER A 177 13.79 22.27 0.80
C SER A 177 14.89 21.20 0.76
N ASN A 178 15.80 21.17 1.74
CA ASN A 178 16.80 20.10 1.84
C ASN A 178 16.16 18.73 2.11
N ASP A 179 14.92 18.68 2.57
CA ASP A 179 14.20 17.43 2.82
C ASP A 179 13.29 17.02 1.65
N ASP A 180 13.20 17.80 0.57
CA ASP A 180 12.27 17.53 -0.54
C ASP A 180 12.55 16.19 -1.23
N PHE A 181 13.81 15.74 -1.25
CA PHE A 181 14.22 14.47 -1.86
C PHE A 181 13.70 13.23 -1.10
N LYS A 182 13.30 13.37 0.16
CA LYS A 182 12.82 12.26 1.00
C LYS A 182 11.45 11.77 0.54
N LYS A 183 11.42 10.95 -0.50
CA LYS A 183 10.24 10.30 -1.11
C LYS A 183 10.39 8.79 -1.06
N VAL A 184 9.39 8.10 -0.53
CA VAL A 184 9.46 6.67 -0.26
C VAL A 184 8.65 5.85 -1.25
N TYR A 185 9.24 4.73 -1.65
CA TYR A 185 8.53 3.66 -2.31
C TYR A 185 7.89 2.76 -1.25
N LEU A 186 6.57 2.61 -1.33
CA LEU A 186 5.78 1.72 -0.48
C LEU A 186 5.33 0.54 -1.34
N ALA A 187 5.60 -0.69 -0.91
CA ALA A 187 5.06 -1.89 -1.54
C ALA A 187 3.54 -1.97 -1.34
N VAL A 188 2.88 -2.84 -2.10
CA VAL A 188 1.43 -3.10 -1.92
C VAL A 188 1.14 -3.49 -0.46
N GLY A 189 0.10 -2.89 0.12
CA GLY A 189 -0.30 -3.11 1.50
C GLY A 189 0.45 -2.28 2.54
N GLN A 190 1.52 -1.57 2.16
CA GLN A 190 2.12 -0.55 3.03
C GLN A 190 1.33 0.76 2.95
N GLY A 191 1.27 1.46 4.08
CA GLY A 191 0.66 2.77 4.19
C GLY A 191 1.62 3.85 4.67
N LEU A 192 1.29 5.09 4.31
CA LEU A 192 1.91 6.31 4.78
C LEU A 192 1.04 6.91 5.89
N ILE A 193 1.67 7.35 6.97
CA ILE A 193 1.07 8.21 7.98
C ILE A 193 1.64 9.62 7.85
N LEU A 194 0.76 10.62 7.99
CA LEU A 194 1.13 12.03 8.00
C LEU A 194 0.46 12.70 9.22
N ARG A 195 1.20 13.56 9.95
CA ARG A 195 0.71 14.27 11.14
C ARG A 195 1.18 15.72 11.14
N GLY A 196 0.28 16.68 10.98
CA GLY A 196 0.61 18.11 10.94
C GLY A 196 1.56 18.48 9.80
N LYS A 197 1.37 17.87 8.62
CA LYS A 197 2.29 17.94 7.47
C LYS A 197 1.49 18.09 6.18
N ASN A 198 2.09 18.61 5.13
CA ASN A 198 1.40 18.90 3.87
C ASN A 198 1.86 18.02 2.70
N ILE A 199 2.94 17.25 2.83
CA ILE A 199 3.47 16.43 1.72
C ILE A 199 3.20 14.94 1.94
N ALA A 200 2.41 14.31 1.06
CA ALA A 200 2.35 12.86 0.96
C ALA A 200 3.60 12.32 0.25
N ARG A 201 4.64 12.01 1.03
CA ARG A 201 5.98 11.59 0.56
C ARG A 201 6.00 10.15 0.01
N ALA A 202 4.92 9.65 -0.58
CA ALA A 202 4.84 8.32 -1.17
C ALA A 202 4.83 8.37 -2.70
N VAL A 203 5.63 7.50 -3.31
CA VAL A 203 5.78 7.35 -4.76
C VAL A 203 4.48 6.87 -5.40
N ALA A 204 4.09 7.46 -6.53
CA ALA A 204 2.92 7.09 -7.31
C ALA A 204 3.38 6.54 -8.66
N VAL A 205 3.44 5.21 -8.78
CA VAL A 205 3.77 4.51 -10.04
C VAL A 205 2.49 4.40 -10.87
N GLU A 206 2.50 4.80 -12.13
CA GLU A 206 1.34 4.72 -13.00
C GLU A 206 1.29 3.37 -13.76
N PRO A 207 0.17 2.61 -13.70
CA PRO A 207 -1.03 2.88 -12.90
C PRO A 207 -0.89 2.50 -11.42
N CYS A 208 -1.60 3.18 -10.52
CA CYS A 208 -1.71 2.76 -9.12
C CYS A 208 -3.04 3.16 -8.48
N MET A 209 -3.36 2.49 -7.37
CA MET A 209 -4.49 2.80 -6.52
C MET A 209 -4.05 2.98 -5.06
N TRP A 210 -4.75 3.86 -4.36
CA TRP A 210 -4.53 4.17 -2.96
C TRP A 210 -5.86 4.31 -2.25
N LYS A 211 -5.91 3.92 -0.99
CA LYS A 211 -7.05 4.11 -0.10
C LYS A 211 -6.60 4.80 1.17
N GLY A 212 -7.30 5.85 1.59
CA GLY A 212 -6.92 6.57 2.78
C GLY A 212 -8.07 7.26 3.48
N SER A 213 -7.75 7.81 4.64
CA SER A 213 -8.63 8.69 5.40
C SER A 213 -7.79 9.84 5.95
N TYR A 214 -8.37 11.03 6.00
CA TYR A 214 -7.74 12.18 6.62
C TYR A 214 -8.67 12.86 7.63
N TYR A 215 -8.06 13.69 8.48
CA TYR A 215 -8.70 14.64 9.36
C TYR A 215 -7.94 15.98 9.31
N HIS A 216 -8.66 17.10 9.34
CA HIS A 216 -8.08 18.43 9.51
C HIS A 216 -9.05 19.40 10.22
N THR A 217 -8.56 20.53 10.72
CA THR A 217 -9.36 21.56 11.43
C THR A 217 -9.73 22.81 10.61
N TYR A 218 -9.49 22.82 9.29
CA TYR A 218 -9.87 23.95 8.43
C TYR A 218 -11.40 24.04 8.28
N ALA A 219 -11.94 25.26 8.41
CA ALA A 219 -13.35 25.56 8.26
C ALA A 219 -13.63 26.34 6.97
N GLY A 220 -14.78 26.04 6.36
CA GLY A 220 -15.32 26.74 5.18
C GLY A 220 -15.75 25.79 4.08
N GLU A 221 -16.68 26.25 3.23
CA GLU A 221 -17.21 25.50 2.09
C GLU A 221 -16.24 25.52 0.89
N TYR A 222 -15.06 24.94 1.11
CA TYR A 222 -13.97 24.94 0.15
C TYR A 222 -13.51 23.51 -0.14
N TRP A 223 -12.85 23.33 -1.27
CA TRP A 223 -12.34 22.02 -1.64
C TRP A 223 -11.01 21.73 -0.95
N PHE A 224 -10.97 20.60 -0.25
CA PHE A 224 -9.72 19.93 0.08
C PHE A 224 -9.22 19.17 -1.14
N GLY A 225 -7.93 19.17 -1.39
CA GLY A 225 -7.37 18.49 -2.56
C GLY A 225 -5.88 18.26 -2.49
N ILE A 226 -5.33 17.87 -3.63
CA ILE A 226 -3.92 17.53 -3.77
C ILE A 226 -3.32 18.15 -5.03
N TYR A 227 -2.12 18.71 -4.91
CA TYR A 227 -1.25 19.06 -6.02
C TYR A 227 -0.46 17.82 -6.45
N PRO A 228 -0.86 17.14 -7.54
CA PRO A 228 -0.25 15.88 -7.94
C PRO A 228 1.22 16.10 -8.25
N SER A 229 2.09 15.30 -7.60
CA SER A 229 3.54 15.44 -7.71
C SER A 229 4.04 16.89 -7.47
N ASN A 230 3.39 17.63 -6.56
CA ASN A 230 3.68 19.04 -6.24
C ASN A 230 3.63 19.98 -7.45
N THR A 231 2.77 19.69 -8.42
CA THR A 231 2.61 20.51 -9.62
C THR A 231 1.22 21.15 -9.64
N LEU A 232 1.18 22.44 -9.97
CA LEU A 232 -0.06 23.14 -10.29
C LEU A 232 -0.62 22.56 -11.59
N ILE A 233 -1.89 22.16 -11.56
CA ILE A 233 -2.63 21.76 -12.76
C ILE A 233 -3.61 22.89 -13.13
N PHE A 234 -4.41 22.72 -14.19
CA PHE A 234 -5.42 23.70 -14.59
C PHE A 234 -6.74 23.05 -15.04
N ASP A 235 -6.82 21.73 -14.94
CA ASP A 235 -7.94 20.90 -15.38
C ASP A 235 -8.58 20.13 -14.22
N GLY A 236 -8.34 20.56 -12.99
CA GLY A 236 -8.94 20.00 -11.81
C GLY A 236 -10.47 20.18 -11.81
N VAL A 237 -11.19 19.11 -11.52
CA VAL A 237 -12.65 19.10 -11.45
C VAL A 237 -13.09 18.36 -10.20
N GLY A 238 -14.03 18.95 -9.46
CA GLY A 238 -14.70 18.34 -8.32
C GLY A 238 -16.21 18.34 -8.53
N ALA A 239 -16.87 17.25 -8.17
CA ALA A 239 -18.32 17.12 -8.17
C ALA A 239 -18.76 16.39 -6.90
N PHE A 240 -19.80 16.89 -6.23
CA PHE A 240 -20.45 16.20 -5.13
C PHE A 240 -21.83 15.69 -5.55
N ASN A 241 -22.36 14.69 -4.84
CA ASN A 241 -23.67 14.13 -5.15
C ASN A 241 -24.78 15.17 -4.91
N GLY A 242 -25.53 15.53 -5.95
CA GLY A 242 -26.69 16.43 -5.85
C GLY A 242 -26.51 17.88 -6.34
N GLY A 243 -25.34 18.30 -6.82
CA GLY A 243 -25.23 19.64 -7.45
C GLY A 243 -23.81 20.13 -7.73
N ASN A 244 -23.69 20.95 -8.78
CA ASN A 244 -22.54 21.73 -9.25
C ASN A 244 -21.16 21.05 -9.37
N ARG A 245 -20.75 20.89 -10.63
CA ARG A 245 -19.39 20.56 -11.04
C ARG A 245 -18.53 21.83 -10.99
N ASN A 246 -17.51 21.83 -10.14
CA ASN A 246 -16.52 22.89 -10.09
C ASN A 246 -15.35 22.51 -11.00
N THR A 247 -15.10 23.29 -12.05
CA THR A 247 -14.03 23.02 -13.02
C THR A 247 -12.88 24.02 -12.87
N SER A 248 -11.79 23.79 -13.61
CA SER A 248 -10.65 24.71 -13.71
C SER A 248 -9.94 24.96 -12.37
N LYS A 249 -10.03 24.00 -11.43
CA LYS A 249 -9.23 24.01 -10.22
C LYS A 249 -7.77 23.75 -10.59
N ASN A 250 -6.86 24.33 -9.82
CA ASN A 250 -5.42 24.14 -10.01
C ASN A 250 -4.84 22.93 -9.25
N PHE A 251 -5.70 22.11 -8.68
CA PHE A 251 -5.42 20.88 -7.93
C PHE A 251 -6.47 19.82 -8.23
N VAL A 252 -6.21 18.57 -7.83
CA VAL A 252 -7.19 17.48 -7.90
C VAL A 252 -8.03 17.51 -6.62
N PRO A 253 -9.33 17.82 -6.68
CA PRO A 253 -10.16 17.88 -5.48
C PRO A 253 -10.34 16.48 -4.87
N ILE A 254 -10.49 16.40 -3.55
CA ILE A 254 -10.80 15.16 -2.84
C ILE A 254 -12.23 15.28 -2.30
N GLN A 255 -12.44 16.17 -1.33
CA GLN A 255 -13.72 16.38 -0.64
C GLN A 255 -14.02 17.88 -0.60
N GLU A 256 -15.31 18.21 -0.70
CA GLU A 256 -15.80 19.54 -0.37
C GLU A 256 -16.15 19.57 1.11
N GLN A 257 -15.69 20.59 1.82
CA GLN A 257 -15.72 20.63 3.29
C GLN A 257 -16.97 21.28 3.86
N ALA A 258 -17.27 20.93 5.10
CA ALA A 258 -18.24 21.60 5.96
C ALA A 258 -17.80 23.02 6.34
N ASN A 259 -18.75 23.91 6.63
CA ASN A 259 -18.49 25.14 7.38
C ASN A 259 -18.21 24.89 8.88
N GLU A 260 -17.62 23.74 9.20
CA GLU A 260 -17.22 23.33 10.55
C GLU A 260 -15.72 23.12 10.58
N GLN A 261 -15.12 23.18 11.77
CA GLN A 261 -13.67 23.01 11.90
C GLN A 261 -13.28 21.55 11.75
N ASN A 262 -13.97 20.64 12.42
CA ASN A 262 -13.64 19.22 12.40
C ASN A 262 -14.11 18.65 11.07
N ASN A 263 -13.18 18.30 10.19
CA ASN A 263 -13.53 17.75 8.89
C ASN A 263 -12.71 16.49 8.64
N TRP A 264 -13.36 15.50 8.04
CA TRP A 264 -12.76 14.23 7.72
C TRP A 264 -13.31 13.69 6.40
N ALA A 265 -12.51 12.85 5.75
CA ALA A 265 -13.00 12.05 4.64
C ALA A 265 -12.27 10.72 4.58
N SER A 266 -12.98 9.69 4.13
CA SER A 266 -12.39 8.47 3.57
C SER A 266 -12.40 8.57 2.06
N PHE A 267 -11.31 8.23 1.40
CA PHE A 267 -11.12 8.45 -0.01
C PHE A 267 -10.29 7.36 -0.69
N THR A 268 -10.38 7.33 -2.01
CA THR A 268 -9.44 6.60 -2.88
C THR A 268 -8.75 7.57 -3.81
N ILE A 269 -7.53 7.24 -4.23
CA ILE A 269 -6.82 7.89 -5.33
C ILE A 269 -6.48 6.81 -6.35
N ARG A 270 -6.75 7.09 -7.62
CA ARG A 270 -6.35 6.27 -8.76
C ARG A 270 -5.52 7.13 -9.70
N VAL A 271 -4.32 6.67 -10.04
CA VAL A 271 -3.47 7.31 -11.06
C VAL A 271 -3.43 6.40 -12.27
N VAL A 272 -3.97 6.86 -13.39
CA VAL A 272 -4.07 6.10 -14.65
C VAL A 272 -4.21 7.03 -15.84
N ASN A 273 -3.56 6.71 -16.95
CA ASN A 273 -3.56 7.48 -18.19
C ASN A 273 -3.26 8.97 -17.98
N LYS A 274 -2.21 9.28 -17.21
CA LYS A 274 -1.79 10.64 -16.83
C LYS A 274 -2.90 11.45 -16.16
N LYS A 275 -3.81 10.78 -15.45
CA LYS A 275 -4.87 11.39 -14.66
C LYS A 275 -4.81 10.87 -13.25
N MET A 276 -5.13 11.75 -12.31
CA MET A 276 -5.43 11.39 -10.94
C MET A 276 -6.93 11.54 -10.74
N ILE A 277 -7.56 10.50 -10.20
CA ILE A 277 -9.00 10.44 -9.93
C ILE A 277 -9.17 10.14 -8.45
N THR A 278 -10.04 10.89 -7.79
CA THR A 278 -10.38 10.72 -6.38
C THR A 278 -11.85 10.37 -6.26
N THR A 279 -12.17 9.57 -5.24
CA THR A 279 -13.55 9.39 -4.79
C THR A 279 -13.54 9.44 -3.28
N SER A 280 -14.44 10.19 -2.67
CA SER A 280 -14.48 10.31 -1.21
C SER A 280 -15.90 10.24 -0.67
N VAL A 281 -15.99 9.85 0.60
CA VAL A 281 -17.13 10.08 1.46
C VAL A 281 -16.59 10.71 2.73
N GLY A 282 -17.14 11.86 3.09
CA GLY A 282 -16.72 12.61 4.26
C GLY A 282 -17.83 13.51 4.75
N GLU A 283 -17.45 14.47 5.57
CA GLU A 283 -18.37 15.49 6.05
C GLU A 283 -18.87 16.38 4.90
N GLY A 284 -20.18 16.67 4.87
CA GLY A 284 -20.80 17.56 3.90
C GLY A 284 -20.88 19.00 4.40
N SER A 285 -21.16 19.94 3.49
CA SER A 285 -21.12 21.40 3.73
C SER A 285 -21.84 21.88 5.00
N GLY A 286 -22.90 21.19 5.43
CA GLY A 286 -23.71 21.55 6.59
C GLY A 286 -23.44 20.80 7.91
N GLY A 287 -22.32 20.06 8.03
CA GLY A 287 -21.86 19.42 9.29
C GLY A 287 -22.70 18.26 9.83
N GLY A 288 -23.98 18.19 9.47
CA GLY A 288 -24.94 17.18 9.92
C GLY A 288 -25.19 16.02 8.96
N TYR A 289 -24.48 15.94 7.83
CA TYR A 289 -24.67 14.87 6.84
C TYR A 289 -23.36 14.53 6.11
N ALA A 290 -23.29 13.30 5.58
CA ALA A 290 -22.17 12.86 4.77
C ALA A 290 -22.33 13.31 3.31
N SER A 291 -21.24 13.76 2.69
CA SER A 291 -21.17 14.08 1.27
C SER A 291 -20.25 13.09 0.56
N ALA A 292 -20.63 12.70 -0.66
CA ALA A 292 -19.82 11.88 -1.54
C ALA A 292 -19.32 12.74 -2.71
N CYS A 293 -18.01 12.78 -2.89
CA CYS A 293 -17.36 13.56 -3.94
C CYS A 293 -16.58 12.68 -4.91
N VAL A 294 -16.48 13.15 -6.15
CA VAL A 294 -15.56 12.65 -7.16
C VAL A 294 -14.73 13.82 -7.65
N GLY A 295 -13.42 13.65 -7.63
CA GLY A 295 -12.48 14.61 -8.19
C GLY A 295 -11.65 13.97 -9.28
N TYR A 296 -11.16 14.78 -10.22
CA TYR A 296 -10.13 14.35 -11.15
C TYR A 296 -9.34 15.54 -11.70
N GLY A 297 -8.17 15.26 -12.25
CA GLY A 297 -7.34 16.21 -12.96
C GLY A 297 -6.11 15.53 -13.56
N SER A 298 -5.26 16.29 -14.24
CA SER A 298 -4.02 15.77 -14.81
C SER A 298 -3.06 15.29 -13.73
N PHE A 299 -2.37 14.18 -14.01
CA PHE A 299 -1.16 13.76 -13.29
C PHE A 299 0.05 14.05 -14.21
N PRO A 300 1.06 14.81 -13.75
CA PRO A 300 2.19 15.18 -14.60
C PRO A 300 2.86 13.96 -15.23
N SER A 301 3.25 14.04 -16.51
CA SER A 301 3.83 12.88 -17.23
C SER A 301 5.16 12.40 -16.66
N ASN A 302 5.91 13.30 -16.02
CA ASN A 302 7.13 13.01 -15.26
C ASN A 302 6.87 12.97 -13.74
N GLY A 303 5.61 13.01 -13.31
CA GLY A 303 5.23 12.93 -11.90
C GLY A 303 5.53 11.55 -11.36
N TYR A 304 5.93 11.47 -10.09
CA TYR A 304 6.37 10.20 -9.48
C TYR A 304 5.97 10.04 -8.02
N PHE A 305 5.18 10.96 -7.44
CA PHE A 305 4.69 10.85 -6.06
C PHE A 305 3.29 11.47 -5.90
N LEU A 306 2.61 11.15 -4.81
CA LEU A 306 1.21 11.54 -4.58
C LEU A 306 1.01 13.06 -4.64
N GLY A 307 1.72 13.84 -3.81
CA GLY A 307 1.68 15.30 -3.92
C GLY A 307 1.65 16.06 -2.61
N LYS A 308 1.20 17.31 -2.68
CA LYS A 308 0.98 18.19 -1.52
C LYS A 308 -0.50 18.48 -1.32
N PHE A 309 -0.94 18.51 -0.07
CA PHE A 309 -2.32 18.82 0.27
C PHE A 309 -2.60 20.31 0.19
N THR A 310 -3.82 20.62 -0.23
CA THR A 310 -4.27 22.00 -0.44
C THR A 310 -5.71 22.19 -0.01
N TYR A 311 -6.00 23.41 0.39
CA TYR A 311 -7.33 23.90 0.69
C TYR A 311 -7.63 25.12 -0.20
N GLU A 312 -8.54 24.95 -1.15
CA GLU A 312 -8.85 25.93 -2.21
C GLU A 312 -7.60 26.51 -2.88
N GLY A 313 -6.65 25.63 -3.24
CA GLY A 313 -5.41 26.03 -3.91
C GLY A 313 -4.36 26.67 -2.99
N LYS A 314 -4.57 26.72 -1.68
CA LYS A 314 -3.51 27.11 -0.72
C LYS A 314 -2.92 25.88 -0.07
N LEU A 315 -1.60 25.82 0.10
CA LEU A 315 -0.95 24.70 0.80
C LEU A 315 -1.41 24.66 2.25
N VAL A 316 -1.74 23.47 2.74
CA VAL A 316 -2.22 23.27 4.11
C VAL A 316 -1.64 22.00 4.72
N ASN A 317 -1.46 22.01 6.03
CA ASN A 317 -1.05 20.84 6.78
C ASN A 317 -2.27 19.98 7.08
N VAL A 318 -2.19 18.69 6.80
CA VAL A 318 -3.19 17.74 7.25
C VAL A 318 -2.87 17.38 8.70
N ASP A 319 -3.85 17.49 9.58
CA ASP A 319 -3.65 17.16 11.00
C ASP A 319 -3.36 15.67 11.17
N TYR A 320 -4.11 14.82 10.45
CA TYR A 320 -3.84 13.40 10.37
C TYR A 320 -4.22 12.82 9.02
N LEU A 321 -3.35 11.98 8.45
CA LEU A 321 -3.61 11.19 7.26
C LEU A 321 -3.09 9.76 7.48
N SER A 322 -3.88 8.78 7.06
CA SER A 322 -3.40 7.43 6.76
C SER A 322 -3.80 7.08 5.33
N ILE A 323 -2.85 6.64 4.51
CA ILE A 323 -3.11 6.23 3.13
C ILE A 323 -2.29 5.00 2.76
N THR A 324 -2.96 3.95 2.29
CA THR A 324 -2.39 2.65 1.96
C THR A 324 -2.32 2.47 0.47
N ARG A 325 -1.21 1.89 -0.01
CA ARG A 325 -1.06 1.49 -1.40
C ARG A 325 -1.84 0.21 -1.66
N GLU A 326 -2.73 0.28 -2.62
CA GLU A 326 -3.47 -0.85 -3.14
C GLU A 326 -2.80 -1.37 -4.44
N LEU A 327 -3.25 -2.54 -4.92
CA LEU A 327 -2.84 -3.10 -6.22
C LEU A 327 -3.24 -2.20 -7.39
#